data_AF-A0A3M6Z0U3-F1
#
_entry.id   AF-A0A3M6Z0U3-F1
#
_cell.length_a   1.000
_cell.length_b   1.000
_cell.length_c   1.000
_cell.angle_alpha   90.00
_cell.angle_beta   90.00
_cell.angle_gamma   90.00
#
_symmetry.space_group_name_H-M   'P 1'
#
loop_
_entity.id
_entity.type
_entity.pdbx_description
1 polymer ?
#
loop_
_entity_poly.entity_id
_entity_poly.type
_entity_poly.pdbx_seq_one_letter_code
_entity_poly.pdbx_strand_id
1 'polypeptide(L)'
;YYQQSNSFADYYRTTLLYLACVELEELQERERQRLAYDLSIAALVSDSIYNFGELLLHPILDSLTKTEHAWLRDLLFAFNRGDLGAYQILQNHLSANRLLQQHQGFLYQKISLSALTQLVFSRSPQDRSMTFQTISDETKVAPDEIEHLIMKALSLGLLKGQIDQVAEVARISWVQPKVLGREGIEGMRTRLTEWDSGVSRLGNWVEGVGQDVWAA
;
A
#
# COMPACT_ATOMS: atom_id res chain seq x y z
N TYR A 1 18.63 20.21 -7.22
CA TYR A 1 17.53 21.19 -7.10
C TYR A 1 16.44 20.69 -6.16
N TYR A 2 15.63 19.69 -6.50
CA TYR A 2 14.53 19.21 -5.63
C TYR A 2 14.95 18.72 -4.22
N GLN A 3 16.13 18.10 -4.10
CA GLN A 3 16.71 17.70 -2.80
C GLN A 3 17.10 18.91 -1.92
N GLN A 4 17.42 20.05 -2.52
CA GLN A 4 17.72 21.30 -1.80
C GLN A 4 16.44 22.10 -1.49
N SER A 5 15.40 21.94 -2.30
CA SER A 5 14.10 22.58 -2.10
C SER A 5 13.14 21.79 -1.20
N ASN A 6 13.59 20.65 -0.62
CA ASN A 6 12.76 19.71 0.18
C ASN A 6 11.48 19.23 -0.51
N SER A 7 11.40 19.26 -1.85
CA SER A 7 10.28 18.64 -2.58
C SER A 7 10.60 17.17 -2.84
N PHE A 8 10.26 16.33 -1.86
CA PHE A 8 10.55 14.89 -1.90
C PHE A 8 9.72 14.13 -2.95
N ALA A 9 8.48 14.56 -3.20
CA ALA A 9 7.60 13.93 -4.18
C ALA A 9 8.10 14.11 -5.63
N ASP A 10 8.52 15.34 -5.98
CA ASP A 10 9.04 15.63 -7.32
C ASP A 10 10.42 15.01 -7.54
N TYR A 11 11.24 14.97 -6.48
CA TYR A 11 12.50 14.24 -6.51
C TYR A 11 12.28 12.76 -6.81
N TYR A 12 11.36 12.11 -6.09
CA TYR A 12 11.06 10.69 -6.31
C TYR A 12 10.61 10.41 -7.75
N ARG A 13 9.67 11.21 -8.28
CA ARG A 13 9.18 11.05 -9.66
C ARG A 13 10.28 11.24 -10.69
N THR A 14 11.08 12.29 -10.54
CA THR A 14 12.17 12.60 -11.48
C THR A 14 13.25 11.52 -11.43
N THR A 15 13.61 11.05 -10.24
CA THR A 15 14.61 10.00 -10.06
C THR A 15 14.12 8.66 -10.62
N LEU A 16 12.84 8.31 -10.46
CA LEU A 16 12.29 7.10 -11.11
C LEU A 16 12.33 7.20 -12.64
N LEU A 17 11.96 8.34 -13.21
CA LEU A 17 12.05 8.55 -14.66
C LEU A 17 13.51 8.46 -15.15
N TYR A 18 14.44 9.01 -14.37
CA TYR A 18 15.87 8.88 -14.65
C TYR A 18 16.33 7.42 -14.62
N LEU A 19 15.95 6.66 -13.59
CA LEU A 19 16.28 5.24 -13.46
C LEU A 19 15.64 4.36 -14.54
N ALA A 20 14.52 4.78 -15.11
CA ALA A 20 13.90 4.10 -16.24
C ALA A 20 14.67 4.30 -17.57
N CYS A 21 15.48 5.36 -17.68
CA CYS A 21 16.25 5.67 -18.88
C CYS A 21 17.72 5.23 -18.81
N VAL A 22 18.22 4.84 -17.64
CA VAL A 22 19.62 4.48 -17.42
C VAL A 22 19.73 3.01 -17.09
N GLU A 23 20.70 2.34 -17.72
CA GLU A 23 20.99 0.96 -17.38
C GLU A 23 21.70 0.87 -16.03
N LEU A 24 21.11 0.07 -15.13
CA LEU A 24 21.71 -0.53 -13.94
C LEU A 24 23.24 -0.55 -14.01
N GLU A 25 23.73 -1.27 -15.02
CA GLU A 25 25.10 -1.73 -15.15
C GLU A 25 26.12 -0.61 -15.36
N GLU A 26 25.71 0.54 -15.91
CA GLU A 26 26.59 1.68 -16.20
C GLU A 26 26.91 2.52 -14.96
N LEU A 27 26.09 2.44 -13.91
CA LEU A 27 26.24 3.22 -12.69
C LEU A 27 27.25 2.58 -11.74
N GLN A 28 28.07 3.39 -11.07
CA GLN A 28 28.95 2.89 -10.00
C GLN A 28 28.14 2.39 -8.80
N GLU A 29 28.60 1.32 -8.14
CA GLU A 29 27.90 0.72 -6.99
C GLU A 29 27.64 1.72 -5.85
N ARG A 30 28.59 2.63 -5.60
CA ARG A 30 28.43 3.72 -4.61
C ARG A 30 27.30 4.68 -4.97
N GLU A 31 27.16 5.01 -6.24
CA GLU A 31 26.11 5.90 -6.72
C GLU A 31 24.74 5.21 -6.64
N ARG A 32 24.67 3.93 -6.99
CA ARG A 32 23.44 3.12 -6.82
C ARG A 32 22.99 3.08 -5.37
N GLN A 33 23.91 2.84 -4.43
CA GLN A 33 23.59 2.82 -3.00
C GLN A 33 23.10 4.19 -2.50
N ARG A 34 23.76 5.29 -2.90
CA ARG A 34 23.32 6.64 -2.54
C ARG A 34 21.94 6.96 -3.11
N LEU A 35 21.71 6.68 -4.38
CA LEU A 35 20.41 6.89 -5.02
C LEU A 35 19.32 6.05 -4.35
N ALA A 36 19.59 4.78 -4.03
CA ALA A 36 18.66 3.91 -3.34
C ALA A 36 18.29 4.46 -1.95
N TYR A 37 19.27 4.97 -1.21
CA TYR A 37 19.05 5.61 0.09
C TYR A 37 18.21 6.88 -0.03
N ASP A 38 18.62 7.81 -0.89
CA ASP A 38 17.93 9.09 -1.09
C ASP A 38 16.49 8.89 -1.59
N LEU A 39 16.28 7.95 -2.52
CA LEU A 39 14.97 7.59 -3.06
C LEU A 39 14.06 6.97 -2.00
N SER A 40 14.60 6.10 -1.13
CA SER A 40 13.85 5.47 -0.05
C SER A 40 13.43 6.47 1.02
N ILE A 41 14.32 7.40 1.40
CA ILE A 41 14.00 8.48 2.34
C ILE A 41 12.95 9.42 1.74
N ALA A 42 13.11 9.81 0.47
CA ALA A 42 12.13 10.65 -0.22
C ALA A 42 10.75 9.98 -0.30
N ALA A 43 10.69 8.67 -0.57
CA ALA A 43 9.45 7.91 -0.57
C ALA A 43 8.77 7.89 0.81
N LEU A 44 9.54 7.72 1.89
CA LEU A 44 9.02 7.70 3.26
C LEU A 44 8.49 9.06 3.71
N VAL A 45 9.27 10.12 3.50
CA VAL A 45 8.96 11.49 3.98
C VAL A 45 7.92 12.19 3.11
N SER A 46 7.74 11.76 1.85
CA SER A 46 6.74 12.33 0.96
C SER A 46 5.31 12.24 1.51
N ASP A 47 4.57 13.33 1.35
CA ASP A 47 3.17 13.50 1.75
C ASP A 47 2.17 12.85 0.80
N SER A 48 2.57 12.60 -0.44
CA SER A 48 1.73 12.21 -1.57
C SER A 48 1.98 10.80 -2.07
N ILE A 49 3.10 10.19 -1.69
CA ILE A 49 3.49 8.84 -2.14
C ILE A 49 3.07 7.81 -1.10
N TYR A 50 2.04 7.03 -1.42
CA TYR A 50 1.55 5.91 -0.61
C TYR A 50 1.66 4.55 -1.31
N ASN A 51 2.04 4.54 -2.60
CA ASN A 51 2.29 3.31 -3.35
C ASN A 51 3.80 3.08 -3.45
N PHE A 52 4.31 2.15 -2.62
CA PHE A 52 5.73 1.79 -2.59
C PHE A 52 6.06 0.64 -3.52
N GLY A 53 5.06 0.01 -4.14
CA GLY A 53 5.26 -1.24 -4.87
C GLY A 53 6.15 -1.09 -6.10
N GLU A 54 6.09 0.04 -6.80
CA GLU A 54 6.99 0.32 -7.94
C GLU A 54 8.46 0.38 -7.50
N LEU A 55 8.73 1.07 -6.38
CA LEU A 55 10.07 1.14 -5.81
C LEU A 55 10.55 -0.23 -5.31
N LEU A 56 9.66 -0.99 -4.66
CA LEU A 56 9.98 -2.32 -4.10
C LEU A 56 10.35 -3.36 -5.16
N LEU A 57 9.81 -3.23 -6.37
CA LEU A 57 10.16 -4.10 -7.50
C LEU A 57 11.45 -3.68 -8.21
N HIS A 58 11.95 -2.47 -7.95
CA HIS A 58 13.10 -1.95 -8.67
C HIS A 58 14.42 -2.54 -8.12
N PRO A 59 15.30 -3.08 -8.99
CA PRO A 59 16.55 -3.75 -8.55
C PRO A 59 17.55 -2.79 -7.89
N ILE A 60 17.30 -1.48 -7.90
CA ILE A 60 18.11 -0.51 -7.16
C ILE A 60 18.10 -0.77 -5.64
N LEU A 61 17.00 -1.31 -5.09
CA LEU A 61 16.93 -1.66 -3.67
C LEU A 61 17.77 -2.89 -3.31
N ASP A 62 18.07 -3.78 -4.28
CA ASP A 62 18.98 -4.90 -4.05
C ASP A 62 20.43 -4.46 -3.85
N SER A 63 20.75 -3.21 -4.21
CA SER A 63 22.05 -2.60 -3.89
C SER A 63 22.17 -2.23 -2.40
N LEU A 64 21.06 -2.10 -1.67
CA LEU A 64 21.06 -1.75 -0.24
C LEU A 64 21.19 -2.96 0.69
N THR A 65 20.81 -4.18 0.26
CA THR A 65 20.80 -5.37 1.13
C THR A 65 22.19 -5.79 1.62
N LYS A 66 23.24 -5.42 0.91
CA LYS A 66 24.64 -5.71 1.30
C LYS A 66 25.26 -4.64 2.18
N THR A 67 24.50 -3.63 2.59
CA THR A 67 24.99 -2.45 3.32
C THR A 67 24.36 -2.32 4.71
N GLU A 68 24.91 -1.44 5.54
CA GLU A 68 24.36 -1.07 6.86
C GLU A 68 22.95 -0.46 6.78
N HIS A 69 22.48 -0.11 5.58
CA HIS A 69 21.16 0.47 5.34
C HIS A 69 20.08 -0.55 4.94
N ALA A 70 20.34 -1.85 5.09
CA ALA A 70 19.37 -2.91 4.80
C ALA A 70 18.02 -2.71 5.52
N TRP A 71 18.04 -2.14 6.74
CA TRP A 71 16.84 -1.80 7.51
C TRP A 71 15.85 -0.89 6.76
N LEU A 72 16.33 -0.06 5.82
CA LEU A 72 15.49 0.87 5.07
C LEU A 72 14.62 0.13 4.05
N ARG A 73 15.16 -0.93 3.45
CA ARG A 73 14.39 -1.84 2.59
C ARG A 73 13.31 -2.54 3.40
N ASP A 74 13.67 -3.12 4.55
CA ASP A 74 12.71 -3.82 5.41
C ASP A 74 11.62 -2.87 5.92
N LEU A 75 11.98 -1.62 6.19
CA LEU A 75 11.03 -0.58 6.54
C LEU A 75 10.05 -0.30 5.41
N LEU A 76 10.51 -0.15 4.16
CA LEU A 76 9.62 0.03 3.01
C LEU A 76 8.67 -1.17 2.82
N PHE A 77 9.15 -2.40 3.05
CA PHE A 77 8.29 -3.59 3.04
C PHE A 77 7.24 -3.56 4.16
N ALA A 78 7.62 -3.15 5.38
CA ALA A 78 6.70 -2.97 6.49
C ALA A 78 5.63 -1.91 6.16
N PHE A 79 6.00 -0.79 5.55
CA PHE A 79 5.07 0.25 5.09
C PHE A 79 4.13 -0.23 4.00
N ASN A 80 4.60 -1.05 3.06
CA ASN A 80 3.76 -1.59 2.00
C ASN A 80 2.74 -2.61 2.54
N ARG A 81 3.14 -3.43 3.51
CA ARG A 81 2.25 -4.41 4.17
C ARG A 81 1.35 -3.77 5.24
N GLY A 82 1.71 -2.59 5.74
CA GLY A 82 1.03 -1.97 6.88
C GLY A 82 1.31 -2.69 8.20
N ASP A 83 2.46 -3.35 8.35
CA ASP A 83 2.83 -4.09 9.56
C ASP A 83 3.44 -3.15 10.62
N LEU A 84 2.59 -2.76 11.57
CA LEU A 84 2.96 -1.91 12.71
C LEU A 84 3.92 -2.60 13.68
N GLY A 85 3.90 -3.94 13.78
CA GLY A 85 4.82 -4.70 14.62
C GLY A 85 6.26 -4.60 14.10
N ALA A 86 6.44 -4.85 12.81
CA ALA A 86 7.73 -4.68 12.14
C ALA A 86 8.25 -3.24 12.23
N TYR A 87 7.36 -2.25 12.08
CA TYR A 87 7.72 -0.84 12.24
C TYR A 87 8.24 -0.52 13.65
N GLN A 88 7.61 -1.04 14.69
CA GLN A 88 8.02 -0.77 16.08
C GLN A 88 9.41 -1.32 16.39
N ILE A 89 9.77 -2.48 15.83
CA ILE A 89 11.11 -3.06 15.95
C ILE A 89 12.15 -2.18 15.24
N LEU A 90 11.83 -1.70 14.03
CA LEU A 90 12.69 -0.84 13.21
C LEU A 90 12.75 0.61 13.70
N GLN A 91 11.85 1.02 14.60
CA GLN A 91 11.77 2.36 15.20
C GLN A 91 13.05 2.75 15.94
N ASN A 92 13.77 1.78 16.50
CA ASN A 92 15.06 2.00 17.16
C ASN A 92 16.12 2.52 16.18
N HIS A 93 16.13 2.03 14.94
CA HIS A 93 17.03 2.51 13.89
C HIS A 93 16.57 3.85 13.29
N LEU A 94 15.26 4.10 13.24
CA LEU A 94 14.68 5.39 12.84
C LEU A 94 15.11 6.53 13.78
N SER A 95 15.20 6.24 15.08
CA SER A 95 15.61 7.19 16.13
C SER A 95 17.05 7.68 15.96
N ALA A 96 17.90 6.89 15.30
CA ALA A 96 19.29 7.29 15.03
C ALA A 96 19.39 8.38 13.94
N ASN A 97 18.35 8.53 13.11
CA ASN A 97 18.35 9.44 11.97
C ASN A 97 17.51 10.69 12.27
N ARG A 98 18.17 11.84 12.44
CA ARG A 98 17.54 13.11 12.86
C ARG A 98 16.36 13.53 11.97
N LEU A 99 16.45 13.29 10.67
CA LEU A 99 15.42 13.66 9.71
C LEU A 99 14.14 12.80 9.89
N LEU A 100 14.30 11.50 10.09
CA LEU A 100 13.16 10.60 10.30
C LEU A 100 12.52 10.81 11.68
N GLN A 101 13.32 11.18 12.69
CA GLN A 101 12.83 11.54 14.01
C GLN A 101 11.93 12.78 13.96
N GLN A 102 12.29 13.81 13.18
CA GLN A 102 11.45 14.99 12.98
C GLN A 102 10.09 14.67 12.35
N HIS A 103 10.05 13.66 11.47
CA HIS A 103 8.84 13.22 10.78
C HIS A 103 8.16 12.00 11.42
N GLN A 104 8.49 11.64 12.65
CA GLN A 104 8.02 10.39 13.27
C GLN A 104 6.49 10.29 13.36
N GLY A 105 5.81 11.37 13.78
CA GLY A 105 4.34 11.40 13.85
C GLY A 105 3.69 11.25 12.46
N PHE A 106 4.31 11.84 11.43
CA PHE A 106 3.84 11.70 10.05
C PHE A 106 4.03 10.27 9.54
N LEU A 107 5.18 9.64 9.82
CA LEU A 107 5.45 8.25 9.47
C LEU A 107 4.47 7.28 10.15
N TYR A 108 4.13 7.52 11.41
CA TYR A 108 3.13 6.74 12.14
C TYR A 108 1.75 6.83 11.47
N GLN A 109 1.28 8.04 11.16
CA GLN A 109 0.03 8.21 10.43
C GLN A 109 0.06 7.53 9.06
N LYS A 110 1.20 7.60 8.36
CA LYS A 110 1.38 7.01 7.04
C LYS A 110 1.32 5.48 7.07
N ILE A 111 1.92 4.82 8.07
CA ILE A 111 1.80 3.37 8.20
C ILE A 111 0.38 2.94 8.58
N SER A 112 -0.31 3.70 9.43
CA SER A 112 -1.72 3.42 9.76
C SER A 112 -2.63 3.57 8.54
N LEU A 113 -2.40 4.55 7.67
CA LEU A 113 -3.09 4.69 6.38
C LEU A 113 -2.76 3.52 5.42
N SER A 114 -1.51 3.08 5.38
CA SER A 114 -1.11 1.90 4.61
C SER A 114 -1.78 0.63 5.13
N ALA A 115 -1.87 0.45 6.44
CA ALA A 115 -2.55 -0.68 7.08
C ALA A 115 -4.05 -0.67 6.76
N LEU A 116 -4.72 0.49 6.86
CA LEU A 116 -6.12 0.63 6.47
C LEU A 116 -6.34 0.27 5.00
N THR A 117 -5.54 0.83 4.09
CA THR A 117 -5.69 0.54 2.65
C THR A 117 -5.42 -0.93 2.33
N GLN A 118 -4.48 -1.58 3.03
CA GLN A 118 -4.22 -3.01 2.88
C GLN A 118 -5.36 -3.88 3.42
N LEU A 119 -5.94 -3.51 4.57
CA LEU A 119 -7.09 -4.19 5.16
C LEU A 119 -8.33 -4.13 4.24
N VAL A 120 -8.57 -2.98 3.61
CA VAL A 120 -9.64 -2.82 2.63
C VAL A 120 -9.38 -3.65 1.38
N PHE A 121 -8.12 -3.69 0.92
CA PHE A 121 -7.73 -4.40 -0.28
C PHE A 121 -7.84 -5.92 -0.13
N SER A 122 -7.49 -6.47 1.04
CA SER A 122 -7.55 -7.91 1.31
C SER A 122 -8.99 -8.43 1.35
N ARG A 123 -9.97 -7.60 1.74
CA ARG A 123 -11.39 -7.97 1.79
C ARG A 123 -12.03 -8.12 0.41
N SER A 124 -13.10 -8.92 0.36
CA SER A 124 -13.92 -9.08 -0.84
C SER A 124 -14.67 -7.78 -1.15
N PRO A 125 -14.88 -7.41 -2.44
CA PRO A 125 -15.69 -6.25 -2.81
C PRO A 125 -17.11 -6.24 -2.22
N GLN A 126 -17.67 -7.42 -1.95
CA GLN A 126 -19.02 -7.57 -1.39
C GLN A 126 -19.10 -7.29 0.11
N ASP A 127 -17.97 -7.33 0.82
CA ASP A 127 -17.87 -7.14 2.28
C ASP A 127 -16.83 -6.07 2.64
N ARG A 128 -17.01 -4.87 2.08
CA ARG A 128 -16.17 -3.70 2.37
C ARG A 128 -16.77 -2.76 3.43
N SER A 129 -17.71 -3.26 4.21
CA SER A 129 -18.20 -2.57 5.41
C SER A 129 -17.39 -3.06 6.60
N MET A 130 -16.81 -2.15 7.37
CA MET A 130 -15.98 -2.50 8.52
C MET A 130 -16.34 -1.65 9.72
N THR A 131 -16.38 -2.26 10.90
CA THR A 131 -16.60 -1.55 12.15
C THR A 131 -15.33 -0.83 12.57
N PHE A 132 -15.48 0.24 13.34
CA PHE A 132 -14.34 0.98 13.88
C PHE A 132 -13.47 0.09 14.79
N GLN A 133 -14.07 -0.83 15.53
CA GLN A 133 -13.31 -1.80 16.33
C GLN A 133 -12.35 -2.65 15.49
N THR A 134 -12.83 -3.22 14.38
CA THR A 134 -11.97 -4.02 13.49
C THR A 134 -10.84 -3.20 12.87
N ILE A 135 -11.11 -1.93 12.54
CA ILE A 135 -10.05 -1.02 12.07
C ILE A 135 -9.06 -0.71 13.20
N SER A 136 -9.54 -0.52 14.44
CA SER A 136 -8.70 -0.25 15.61
C SER A 136 -7.73 -1.40 15.88
N ASP A 137 -8.25 -2.64 15.86
CA ASP A 137 -7.47 -3.83 16.18
C ASP A 137 -6.29 -3.99 15.22
N GLU A 138 -6.49 -3.68 13.93
CA GLU A 138 -5.44 -3.83 12.91
C GLU A 138 -4.55 -2.61 12.74
N THR A 139 -5.10 -1.40 12.83
CA THR A 139 -4.30 -0.17 12.71
C THR A 139 -3.62 0.21 14.02
N LYS A 140 -3.99 -0.42 15.15
CA LYS A 140 -3.55 -0.11 16.52
C LYS A 140 -3.68 1.36 16.89
N VAL A 141 -4.58 2.07 16.20
CA VAL A 141 -4.90 3.49 16.45
C VAL A 141 -6.04 3.53 17.46
N ALA A 142 -5.98 4.53 18.35
CA ALA A 142 -7.02 4.75 19.34
C ALA A 142 -8.39 4.98 18.66
N PRO A 143 -9.49 4.46 19.22
CA PRO A 143 -10.82 4.57 18.62
C PRO A 143 -11.21 6.02 18.30
N ASP A 144 -10.79 6.98 19.13
CA ASP A 144 -11.05 8.41 18.95
C ASP A 144 -10.39 9.03 17.70
N GLU A 145 -9.29 8.43 17.24
CA GLU A 145 -8.51 8.92 16.09
C GLU A 145 -8.84 8.19 14.78
N ILE A 146 -9.63 7.10 14.83
CA ILE A 146 -9.99 6.31 13.64
C ILE A 146 -10.78 7.13 12.65
N GLU A 147 -11.72 7.95 13.12
CA GLU A 147 -12.53 8.80 12.26
C GLU A 147 -11.64 9.78 11.47
N HIS A 148 -10.70 10.43 12.16
CA HIS A 148 -9.74 11.35 11.54
C HIS A 148 -8.86 10.64 10.51
N LEU A 149 -8.45 9.41 10.79
CA LEU A 149 -7.65 8.59 9.87
C LEU A 149 -8.44 8.22 8.60
N ILE A 150 -9.70 7.80 8.73
CA ILE A 150 -10.55 7.48 7.57
C ILE A 150 -10.85 8.75 6.77
N MET A 151 -11.18 9.87 7.44
CA MET A 151 -11.39 11.17 6.78
C MET A 151 -10.15 11.61 5.99
N LYS A 152 -8.95 11.40 6.56
CA LYS A 152 -7.68 11.69 5.87
C LYS A 152 -7.46 10.78 4.67
N ALA A 153 -7.76 9.48 4.79
CA ALA A 153 -7.66 8.53 3.69
C ALA A 153 -8.61 8.89 2.52
N LEU A 154 -9.84 9.34 2.83
CA LEU A 154 -10.80 9.84 1.85
C LEU A 154 -10.33 11.14 1.19
N SER A 155 -9.80 12.08 1.99
CA SER A 155 -9.31 13.39 1.50
C SER A 155 -8.11 13.26 0.58
N LEU A 156 -7.20 12.31 0.87
CA LEU A 156 -6.04 11.99 0.04
C LEU A 156 -6.41 11.16 -1.21
N GLY A 157 -7.66 10.71 -1.33
CA GLY A 157 -8.12 9.89 -2.45
C GLY A 157 -7.57 8.46 -2.44
N LEU A 158 -7.07 7.98 -1.30
CA LEU A 158 -6.62 6.60 -1.13
C LEU A 158 -7.81 5.63 -1.11
N LEU A 159 -8.94 6.10 -0.57
CA LEU A 159 -10.20 5.38 -0.46
C LEU A 159 -11.35 6.26 -0.95
N LYS A 160 -12.46 5.64 -1.35
CA LYS A 160 -13.75 6.31 -1.50
C LYS A 160 -14.81 5.51 -0.76
N GLY A 161 -15.72 6.20 -0.09
CA GLY A 161 -16.71 5.57 0.76
C GLY A 161 -17.53 6.56 1.56
N GLN A 162 -18.30 6.02 2.50
CA GLN A 162 -19.13 6.76 3.45
C GLN A 162 -18.79 6.30 4.87
N ILE A 163 -18.84 7.23 5.81
CA ILE A 163 -18.64 6.96 7.24
C ILE A 163 -20.00 7.09 7.92
N ASP A 164 -20.39 6.06 8.66
CA ASP A 164 -21.55 6.09 9.56
C ASP A 164 -21.03 6.06 11.00
N GLN A 165 -20.95 7.24 11.61
CA GLN A 165 -20.43 7.38 12.97
C GLN A 165 -21.39 6.81 14.02
N VAL A 166 -22.71 6.86 13.79
CA VAL A 166 -23.70 6.36 14.76
C VAL A 166 -23.67 4.84 14.83
N ALA A 167 -23.49 4.18 13.68
CA ALA A 167 -23.32 2.73 13.62
C ALA A 167 -21.85 2.30 13.86
N GLU A 168 -20.90 3.23 13.94
CA GLU A 168 -19.46 2.98 13.97
C GLU A 168 -18.97 2.10 12.80
N VAL A 169 -19.51 2.33 11.59
CA VAL A 169 -19.22 1.56 10.38
C VAL A 169 -18.68 2.46 9.27
N ALA A 170 -17.55 2.06 8.69
CA ALA A 170 -17.03 2.62 7.45
C ALA A 170 -17.42 1.74 6.26
N ARG A 171 -18.15 2.32 5.30
CA ARG A 171 -18.56 1.66 4.05
C ARG A 171 -17.67 2.11 2.91
N ILE A 172 -16.79 1.23 2.44
CA ILE A 172 -15.75 1.60 1.48
C ILE A 172 -16.11 1.04 0.10
N SER A 173 -16.36 1.91 -0.86
CA SER A 173 -16.76 1.54 -2.22
C SER A 173 -15.54 1.29 -3.12
N TRP A 174 -14.44 2.01 -2.90
CA TRP A 174 -13.26 1.95 -3.76
C TRP A 174 -11.96 2.14 -2.98
N VAL A 175 -10.90 1.51 -3.44
CA VAL A 175 -9.53 1.61 -2.92
C VAL A 175 -8.58 1.85 -4.08
N GLN A 176 -7.56 2.67 -3.84
CA GLN A 176 -6.52 2.93 -4.83
C GLN A 176 -5.81 1.63 -5.23
N PRO A 177 -5.65 1.35 -6.54
CA PRO A 177 -4.88 0.21 -7.01
C PRO A 177 -3.45 0.27 -6.50
N LYS A 178 -2.96 -0.85 -5.95
CA LYS A 178 -1.57 -1.04 -5.56
C LYS A 178 -0.91 -2.06 -6.48
N VAL A 179 0.41 -1.99 -6.59
CA VAL A 179 1.18 -3.02 -7.29
C VAL A 179 1.10 -4.32 -6.48
N LEU A 180 0.83 -5.42 -7.18
CA LEU A 180 0.58 -6.72 -6.57
C LEU A 180 1.79 -7.63 -6.69
N GLY A 181 2.18 -8.24 -5.58
CA GLY A 181 3.09 -9.37 -5.58
C GLY A 181 2.40 -10.65 -6.06
N ARG A 182 3.17 -11.73 -6.20
CA ARG A 182 2.66 -13.03 -6.66
C ARG A 182 1.50 -13.57 -5.81
N GLU A 183 1.55 -13.37 -4.50
CA GLU A 183 0.46 -13.78 -3.58
C GLU A 183 -0.86 -13.07 -3.87
N GLY A 184 -0.81 -11.76 -4.20
CA GLY A 184 -1.99 -11.00 -4.58
C GLY A 184 -2.60 -11.49 -5.90
N ILE A 185 -1.75 -11.85 -6.87
CA ILE A 185 -2.17 -12.43 -8.15
C ILE A 185 -2.85 -13.78 -7.95
N GLU A 186 -2.29 -14.63 -7.09
CA GLU A 186 -2.90 -15.91 -6.76
C GLU A 186 -4.27 -15.74 -6.12
N GLY A 187 -4.43 -14.79 -5.18
CA GLY A 187 -5.73 -14.46 -4.59
C GLY A 187 -6.75 -13.98 -5.62
N MET A 188 -6.34 -13.18 -6.61
CA MET A 188 -7.21 -12.77 -7.72
C MET A 188 -7.60 -13.96 -8.60
N ARG A 189 -6.67 -14.87 -8.89
CA ARG A 189 -6.94 -16.09 -9.65
C ARG A 189 -8.03 -16.91 -8.99
N THR A 190 -7.90 -17.18 -7.70
CA THR A 190 -8.91 -17.95 -6.94
C THR A 190 -10.28 -17.30 -7.01
N ARG A 191 -10.37 -15.97 -6.80
CA ARG A 191 -11.65 -15.24 -6.89
C ARG A 191 -12.27 -15.30 -8.29
N LEU A 192 -11.46 -15.23 -9.34
CA LEU A 192 -11.95 -15.35 -10.72
C LEU A 192 -12.46 -16.77 -11.01
N THR A 193 -11.77 -17.80 -10.53
CA THR A 193 -12.22 -19.19 -10.64
C THR A 193 -13.52 -19.43 -9.88
N GLU A 194 -13.66 -18.86 -8.68
CA GLU A 194 -14.92 -18.93 -7.92
C GLU A 194 -16.07 -18.25 -8.67
N TRP A 195 -15.83 -17.07 -9.24
CA TRP A 195 -16.82 -16.34 -10.04
C TRP A 195 -17.22 -17.11 -11.30
N ASP A 196 -16.26 -17.63 -12.06
CA ASP A 196 -16.48 -18.46 -13.25
C ASP A 196 -17.32 -19.70 -12.93
N SER A 197 -17.03 -20.36 -11.81
CA SER A 197 -17.85 -21.48 -11.32
C SER A 197 -19.28 -21.05 -11.00
N GLY A 198 -19.47 -19.83 -10.50
CA GLY A 198 -20.78 -19.25 -10.21
C GLY A 198 -21.60 -18.99 -11.47
N VAL A 199 -20.97 -18.42 -12.49
CA VAL A 199 -21.59 -18.18 -13.80
C VAL A 199 -21.94 -19.51 -14.47
N SER A 200 -21.04 -20.50 -14.42
CA SER A 200 -21.30 -21.84 -14.97
C SER A 200 -22.50 -22.53 -14.31
N ARG A 201 -22.63 -22.42 -12.98
CA ARG A 201 -23.80 -22.96 -12.26
C ARG A 201 -25.10 -22.27 -12.68
N LEU A 202 -25.08 -20.95 -12.83
CA LEU A 202 -26.24 -20.19 -13.31
C LEU A 202 -26.59 -20.55 -14.76
N GLY A 203 -25.59 -20.73 -15.63
CA GLY A 203 -25.77 -21.17 -17.01
C GLY A 203 -26.47 -22.53 -17.08
N ASN A 204 -25.97 -23.53 -16.36
CA ASN A 204 -26.58 -24.86 -16.29
C ASN A 204 -28.02 -24.82 -15.75
N TRP A 205 -28.29 -23.95 -14.79
CA TRP A 205 -29.64 -23.78 -14.25
C TRP A 205 -30.59 -23.14 -15.28
N VAL A 206 -30.15 -22.10 -15.99
CA VAL A 206 -30.94 -21.45 -17.04
C VAL A 206 -31.20 -22.40 -18.20
N GLU A 207 -30.23 -23.21 -18.62
CA GLU A 207 -30.42 -24.23 -19.66
C GLU A 207 -31.46 -25.29 -19.26
N GLY A 208 -31.41 -25.75 -18.00
CA GLY A 208 -32.36 -26.73 -17.48
C GLY A 208 -33.80 -26.23 -17.37
N VAL A 209 -34.00 -24.95 -17.01
CA VAL A 209 -35.35 -24.34 -16.91
C VAL A 209 -35.84 -23.79 -18.26
N GLY A 210 -34.92 -23.32 -19.10
CA GLY A 210 -35.22 -22.73 -20.39
C GLY A 210 -35.51 -23.74 -21.51
N GLN A 211 -35.15 -25.00 -21.33
CA GLN A 211 -35.39 -26.06 -22.33
C GLN A 211 -36.87 -26.18 -22.73
N ASP A 212 -37.79 -25.99 -21.79
CA ASP A 212 -39.25 -26.10 -22.04
C ASP A 212 -39.86 -24.86 -22.72
N VAL A 213 -39.18 -23.70 -22.69
CA VAL A 213 -39.71 -22.42 -23.18
C VAL A 213 -39.11 -22.02 -24.53
N TRP A 214 -37.84 -22.35 -24.78
CA TRP A 214 -37.11 -21.91 -25.97
C TRP A 214 -37.06 -22.95 -27.10
N ALA A 215 -37.49 -24.20 -26.86
CA ALA A 215 -37.50 -25.28 -27.86
C ALA A 215 -38.90 -25.65 -28.39
N ALA A 216 -39.88 -24.73 -28.31
CA ALA A 216 -41.21 -24.88 -28.90
C ALA A 216 -41.28 -24.27 -30.31
#